data_AF-A0A950LIH0-F1
#
_entry.id   AF-A0A950LIH0-F1
#
_cell.length_a   1.000
_cell.length_b   1.000
_cell.length_c   1.000
_cell.angle_alpha   90.00
_cell.angle_beta   90.00
_cell.angle_gamma   90.00
#
_symmetry.space_group_name_H-M   'P 1'
#
loop_
_entity.id
_entity.type
_entity.pdbx_description
1 polymer ?
#
loop_
_entity_poly.entity_id
_entity_poly.type
_entity_poly.pdbx_seq_one_letter_code
_entity_poly.pdbx_strand_id
1 'polypeptide(L)'
;CGSAAHILALPAFWVGLLYDENSLDAAYNMVKDWTAEERQALRDAVPRLALSAPFRGRTVNDLARQALDLSRAGLKQRANRDHHSFDEARYLAPLESYVERKQTSAEAWLEAYYQKWGEKIDPIFNEASI
;
A
#
# COMPACT_ATOMS: atom_id res chain seq x y z
N CYS A 1 -5.39 -8.97 6.00
CA CYS A 1 -5.79 -10.08 5.12
C CYS A 1 -4.92 -10.04 3.87
N GLY A 2 -4.84 -11.14 3.09
CA GLY A 2 -3.94 -11.26 1.93
C GLY A 2 -2.82 -12.26 2.17
N SER A 3 -1.81 -12.27 1.30
CA SER A 3 -0.65 -13.16 1.43
C SER A 3 0.13 -12.89 2.72
N ALA A 4 0.92 -13.87 3.18
CA ALA A 4 1.77 -13.71 4.36
C ALA A 4 2.67 -12.45 4.26
N ALA A 5 3.24 -12.20 3.08
CA ALA A 5 4.06 -11.01 2.83
C ALA A 5 3.25 -9.71 2.98
N HIS A 6 2.01 -9.66 2.49
CA HIS A 6 1.15 -8.49 2.64
C HIS A 6 0.75 -8.23 4.10
N ILE A 7 0.48 -9.30 4.85
CA ILE A 7 0.14 -9.20 6.28
C ILE A 7 1.30 -8.57 7.06
N LEU A 8 2.55 -8.89 6.73
CA LEU A 8 3.73 -8.30 7.35
C LEU A 8 4.00 -6.86 6.87
N ALA A 9 3.62 -6.53 5.65
CA ALA A 9 3.82 -5.20 5.08
C ALA A 9 2.96 -4.12 5.74
N LEU A 10 1.71 -4.45 6.11
CA LEU A 10 0.78 -3.49 6.73
C LEU A 10 1.29 -2.87 8.05
N PRO A 11 1.72 -3.65 9.06
CA PRO A 11 2.27 -3.07 10.28
C PRO A 11 3.58 -2.34 10.02
N ALA A 12 4.45 -2.86 9.15
CA ALA A 12 5.70 -2.19 8.77
C ALA A 12 5.44 -0.79 8.16
N PHE A 13 4.42 -0.68 7.30
CA PHE A 13 4.01 0.59 6.72
C PHE A 13 3.66 1.64 7.78
N TRP A 14 2.78 1.28 8.73
CA TRP A 14 2.36 2.22 9.77
C TRP A 14 3.45 2.53 10.79
N VAL A 15 4.27 1.55 11.16
CA VAL A 15 5.42 1.77 12.06
C VAL A 15 6.41 2.74 11.43
N GLY A 16 6.73 2.56 10.14
CA GLY A 16 7.60 3.49 9.42
C GLY A 16 7.04 4.90 9.34
N LEU A 17 5.74 5.03 9.12
CA LEU A 17 5.10 6.34 8.92
C LEU A 17 4.88 7.10 10.23
N LEU A 18 4.54 6.40 11.32
CA LEU A 18 4.03 7.02 12.54
C LEU A 18 5.03 7.05 13.71
N TYR A 19 6.04 6.17 13.72
CA TYR A 19 6.93 6.01 14.89
C TYR A 19 8.28 6.73 14.73
N ASP A 20 8.47 7.46 13.64
CA ASP A 20 9.56 8.40 13.44
C ASP A 20 8.97 9.81 13.32
N GLU A 21 9.51 10.76 14.09
CA GLU A 21 8.95 12.12 14.20
C GLU A 21 9.01 12.88 12.86
N ASN A 22 10.13 12.74 12.12
CA ASN A 22 10.28 13.38 10.81
C ASN A 22 9.29 12.82 9.79
N SER A 23 9.10 11.50 9.79
CA SER A 23 8.17 10.81 8.89
C SER A 23 6.72 11.16 9.22
N LEU A 24 6.38 11.25 10.51
CA LEU A 24 5.06 11.66 10.98
C LEU A 24 4.74 13.11 10.58
N ASP A 25 5.68 14.04 10.79
CA ASP A 25 5.52 15.43 10.40
C ASP A 25 5.39 15.61 8.89
N ALA A 26 6.18 14.87 8.11
CA ALA A 26 6.08 14.86 6.65
C ALA A 26 4.72 14.30 6.19
N ALA A 27 4.24 13.23 6.81
CA ALA A 27 2.93 12.64 6.52
C ALA A 27 1.79 13.61 6.89
N TYR A 28 1.89 14.28 8.03
CA TYR A 28 0.92 15.31 8.43
C TYR A 28 0.91 16.47 7.44
N ASN A 29 2.08 16.93 6.99
CA ASN A 29 2.19 17.97 5.97
C ASN A 29 1.52 17.59 4.64
N MET A 30 1.44 16.30 4.29
CA MET A 30 0.73 15.85 3.09
C MET A 30 -0.79 15.97 3.20
N VAL A 31 -1.36 15.86 4.40
CA VAL A 31 -2.81 15.71 4.63
C VAL A 31 -3.46 16.85 5.42
N LYS A 32 -2.66 17.75 6.01
CA LYS A 32 -3.14 18.80 6.94
C LYS A 32 -4.17 19.76 6.36
N ASP A 33 -4.18 19.94 5.04
CA ASP A 33 -5.05 20.86 4.33
C ASP A 33 -6.21 20.14 3.61
N TRP A 34 -6.38 18.83 3.83
CA TRP A 34 -7.48 18.08 3.23
C TRP A 34 -8.80 18.41 3.95
N THR A 35 -9.85 18.63 3.19
CA THR A 35 -11.19 18.84 3.76
C THR A 35 -11.86 17.51 4.13
N ALA A 36 -12.95 17.58 4.90
CA ALA A 36 -13.72 16.37 5.24
C ALA A 36 -14.37 15.76 3.99
N GLU A 37 -14.86 16.60 3.09
CA GLU A 37 -15.49 16.24 1.84
C GLU A 37 -14.50 15.55 0.91
N GLU A 38 -13.26 16.06 0.83
CA GLU A 38 -12.17 15.45 0.06
C GLU A 38 -11.79 14.07 0.59
N ARG A 39 -11.67 13.92 1.92
CA ARG A 39 -11.40 12.62 2.56
C ARG A 39 -12.52 11.63 2.29
N GLN A 40 -13.78 12.07 2.35
CA GLN A 40 -14.94 11.22 2.10
C GLN A 40 -15.01 10.83 0.62
N ALA A 41 -14.83 11.77 -0.30
CA ALA A 41 -14.80 11.50 -1.74
C ALA A 41 -13.71 10.49 -2.11
N LEU A 42 -12.51 10.61 -1.51
CA LEU A 42 -11.44 9.62 -1.66
C LEU A 42 -11.87 8.24 -1.15
N ARG A 43 -12.46 8.19 0.06
CA ARG A 43 -12.93 6.95 0.68
C ARG A 43 -13.97 6.23 -0.19
N ASP A 44 -14.82 6.98 -0.90
CA ASP A 44 -15.84 6.42 -1.79
C ASP A 44 -15.29 6.04 -3.17
N ALA A 45 -14.27 6.75 -3.66
CA ALA A 45 -13.67 6.50 -4.96
C ALA A 45 -12.71 5.29 -4.97
N VAL A 46 -11.88 5.14 -3.93
CA VAL A 46 -10.84 4.10 -3.84
C VAL A 46 -11.37 2.67 -3.98
N PRO A 47 -12.52 2.28 -3.39
CA PRO A 47 -13.07 0.93 -3.57
C PRO A 47 -13.32 0.54 -5.03
N ARG A 48 -13.65 1.52 -5.89
CA ARG A 48 -13.95 1.29 -7.31
C ARG A 48 -12.76 1.53 -8.23
N LEU A 49 -11.96 2.57 -7.94
CA LEU A 49 -10.88 3.04 -8.81
C LEU A 49 -9.48 2.66 -8.32
N ALA A 50 -9.38 2.04 -7.15
CA ALA A 50 -8.12 1.62 -6.53
C ALA A 50 -7.07 2.75 -6.52
N LEU A 51 -5.84 2.43 -6.94
CA LEU A 51 -4.73 3.38 -6.99
C LEU A 51 -4.89 4.43 -8.11
N SER A 52 -5.77 4.20 -9.08
CA SER A 52 -6.05 5.15 -10.16
C SER A 52 -7.05 6.24 -9.77
N ALA A 53 -7.62 6.20 -8.57
CA ALA A 53 -8.55 7.23 -8.09
C ALA A 53 -7.91 8.63 -8.16
N PRO A 54 -8.56 9.62 -8.79
CA PRO A 54 -8.03 10.97 -8.90
C PRO A 54 -8.19 11.75 -7.58
N PHE A 55 -7.21 12.59 -7.28
CA PHE A 55 -7.20 13.48 -6.13
C PHE A 55 -6.33 14.71 -6.40
N ARG A 56 -6.91 15.92 -6.32
CA ARG A 56 -6.18 17.20 -6.47
C ARG A 56 -5.18 17.26 -7.64
N GLY A 57 -5.59 16.79 -8.82
CA GLY A 57 -4.76 16.79 -10.03
C GLY A 57 -3.67 15.71 -10.10
N ARG A 58 -3.66 14.76 -9.16
CA ARG A 58 -2.83 13.56 -9.14
C ARG A 58 -3.68 12.32 -8.88
N THR A 59 -3.05 11.16 -8.74
CA THR A 59 -3.71 9.89 -8.42
C THR A 59 -3.40 9.42 -7.01
N VAL A 60 -4.22 8.51 -6.47
CA VAL A 60 -3.93 7.82 -5.21
C VAL A 60 -2.62 7.03 -5.30
N ASN A 61 -2.22 6.53 -6.48
CA ASN A 61 -0.91 5.91 -6.70
C ASN A 61 0.25 6.87 -6.35
N ASP A 62 0.13 8.14 -6.74
CA ASP A 62 1.17 9.15 -6.47
C ASP A 62 1.26 9.45 -4.97
N LEU A 63 0.10 9.53 -4.29
CA LEU A 63 0.03 9.66 -2.83
C LEU A 63 0.61 8.44 -2.12
N ALA A 64 0.28 7.23 -2.60
CA ALA A 64 0.77 5.98 -2.04
C ALA A 64 2.29 5.84 -2.20
N ARG A 65 2.86 6.26 -3.35
CA ARG A 65 4.31 6.33 -3.56
C ARG A 65 4.97 7.24 -2.53
N GLN A 66 4.45 8.47 -2.38
CA GLN A 66 4.99 9.42 -1.41
C GLN A 66 4.89 8.90 0.03
N ALA A 67 3.76 8.28 0.40
CA ALA A 67 3.59 7.69 1.73
C ALA A 67 4.52 6.50 1.99
N LEU A 68 4.79 5.67 0.97
CA LEU A 68 5.75 4.57 1.07
C LEU A 68 7.18 5.07 1.24
N ASP A 69 7.56 6.14 0.53
CA ASP A 69 8.89 6.75 0.67
C ASP A 69 9.10 7.28 2.10
N LEU A 70 8.10 7.92 2.68
CA LEU A 70 8.13 8.37 4.08
C LEU A 70 8.20 7.18 5.06
N SER A 71 7.36 6.17 4.86
CA SER A 71 7.38 4.97 5.71
C SER A 71 8.75 4.27 5.68
N ARG A 72 9.34 4.14 4.49
CA ARG A 72 10.68 3.58 4.30
C ARG A 72 11.75 4.42 4.99
N ALA A 73 11.65 5.75 4.93
CA ALA A 73 12.57 6.63 5.63
C ALA A 73 12.48 6.43 7.15
N GLY A 74 11.28 6.38 7.73
CA GLY A 74 11.11 6.18 9.15
C GLY A 74 11.56 4.81 9.65
N LEU A 75 11.33 3.73 8.89
CA LEU A 75 11.89 2.40 9.22
C LEU A 75 13.42 2.42 9.25
N LYS A 76 14.06 3.08 8.26
CA LYS A 76 15.52 3.23 8.22
C LYS A 76 16.06 4.02 9.41
N GLN A 77 15.37 5.09 9.81
CA GLN A 77 15.79 5.92 10.95
C GLN A 77 15.67 5.18 12.28
N ARG A 78 14.63 4.36 12.44
CA ARG A 78 14.45 3.53 13.65
C ARG A 78 15.58 2.53 13.83
N ALA A 79 16.23 2.10 12.74
CA ALA A 79 17.40 1.21 12.75
C ALA A 79 17.23 -0.07 13.60
N ASN A 80 15.98 -0.50 13.84
CA ASN A 80 15.66 -1.73 14.54
C ASN A 80 15.93 -2.89 13.58
N ARG A 81 17.06 -3.54 13.79
CA ARG A 81 17.48 -4.68 13.00
C ARG A 81 17.04 -5.98 13.68
N ASP A 82 16.67 -6.97 12.88
CA ASP A 82 16.45 -8.31 13.41
C ASP A 82 17.77 -8.96 13.86
N HIS A 83 17.68 -10.16 14.44
CA HIS A 83 18.85 -10.93 14.89
C HIS A 83 19.87 -11.23 13.77
N HIS A 84 19.46 -11.08 12.50
CA HIS A 84 20.30 -11.27 11.31
C HIS A 84 20.74 -9.95 10.68
N SER A 85 20.57 -8.81 11.37
CA SER A 85 20.90 -7.48 10.90
C SER A 85 20.10 -6.97 9.69
N PHE A 86 18.94 -7.57 9.38
CA PHE A 86 18.09 -7.12 8.28
C PHE A 86 17.28 -5.87 8.66
N ASP A 87 17.09 -5.01 7.67
CA ASP A 87 16.29 -3.80 7.73
C ASP A 87 14.79 -4.14 7.54
N GLU A 88 13.94 -3.67 8.46
CA GLU A 88 12.48 -3.81 8.41
C GLU A 88 11.88 -3.20 7.14
N ALA A 89 12.57 -2.27 6.47
CA ALA A 89 12.15 -1.69 5.19
C ALA A 89 11.86 -2.74 4.10
N ARG A 90 12.47 -3.94 4.17
CA ARG A 90 12.18 -5.03 3.23
C ARG A 90 10.71 -5.46 3.23
N TYR A 91 10.02 -5.30 4.36
CA TYR A 91 8.62 -5.69 4.49
C TYR A 91 7.70 -4.81 3.63
N LEU A 92 8.16 -3.64 3.17
CA LEU A 92 7.40 -2.77 2.27
C LEU A 92 7.38 -3.27 0.82
N ALA A 93 8.25 -4.21 0.44
CA ALA A 93 8.39 -4.67 -0.94
C ALA A 93 7.06 -5.08 -1.64
N PRO A 94 6.11 -5.77 -0.97
CA PRO A 94 4.82 -6.08 -1.58
C PRO A 94 4.00 -4.83 -1.94
N LEU A 95 4.02 -3.80 -1.09
CA LEU A 95 3.28 -2.56 -1.31
C LEU A 95 3.92 -1.71 -2.40
N GLU A 96 5.26 -1.65 -2.41
CA GLU A 96 6.04 -1.00 -3.47
C GLU A 96 5.74 -1.62 -4.82
N SER A 97 5.68 -2.96 -4.88
CA SER A 97 5.32 -3.66 -6.11
C SER A 97 3.92 -3.31 -6.60
N TYR A 98 2.93 -3.09 -5.73
CA TYR A 98 1.59 -2.63 -6.15
C TYR A 98 1.61 -1.22 -6.70
N VAL A 99 2.39 -0.32 -6.09
CA VAL A 99 2.51 1.07 -6.54
C VAL A 99 3.28 1.16 -7.86
N GLU A 100 4.33 0.37 -8.04
CA GLU A 100 5.11 0.27 -9.27
C GLU A 100 4.28 -0.28 -10.43
N ARG A 101 3.55 -1.38 -10.20
CA ARG A 101 2.65 -1.98 -11.20
C ARG A 101 1.37 -1.17 -11.42
N LYS A 102 1.07 -0.21 -10.54
CA LYS A 102 -0.21 0.51 -10.48
C LYS A 102 -1.41 -0.44 -10.44
N GLN A 103 -1.24 -1.60 -9.82
CA GLN A 103 -2.20 -2.69 -9.81
C GLN A 103 -2.28 -3.28 -8.41
N THR A 104 -3.50 -3.35 -7.88
CA THR A 104 -3.83 -3.98 -6.61
C THR A 104 -3.96 -5.50 -6.76
N SER A 105 -3.98 -6.22 -5.63
CA SER A 105 -4.29 -7.65 -5.63
C SER A 105 -5.67 -7.94 -6.20
N ALA A 106 -6.67 -7.09 -5.91
CA ALA A 106 -8.01 -7.24 -6.45
C ALA A 106 -8.04 -7.13 -7.99
N GLU A 107 -7.32 -6.16 -8.55
CA GLU A 107 -7.20 -6.00 -10.01
C GLU A 107 -6.46 -7.17 -10.66
N ALA A 108 -5.42 -7.71 -10.00
CA ALA A 108 -4.72 -8.90 -10.48
C ALA A 108 -5.64 -10.14 -10.49
N TRP A 109 -6.50 -10.30 -9.47
CA TRP A 109 -7.49 -11.37 -9.46
C TRP A 109 -8.58 -11.20 -10.52
N LEU A 110 -9.04 -9.97 -10.76
CA LEU A 110 -9.98 -9.68 -11.85
C LEU A 110 -9.36 -10.00 -13.21
N GLU A 111 -8.10 -9.64 -13.44
CA GLU A 111 -7.39 -9.99 -14.66
C GLU A 111 -7.28 -11.52 -14.83
N ALA A 112 -6.88 -12.24 -13.77
CA ALA A 112 -6.82 -13.70 -13.79
C ALA A 112 -8.20 -14.33 -14.07
N TYR A 113 -9.27 -13.78 -13.50
CA TYR A 113 -10.64 -14.23 -13.70
C TYR A 113 -11.06 -14.15 -15.17
N TYR A 114 -10.85 -12.99 -15.81
CA TYR A 114 -11.25 -12.80 -17.21
C TYR A 114 -10.31 -13.48 -18.22
N GLN A 115 -9.02 -13.62 -17.90
CA GLN A 115 -8.02 -14.16 -18.84
C GLN A 115 -7.76 -15.65 -18.62
N LYS A 116 -7.25 -16.01 -17.44
CA LYS A 116 -6.68 -17.33 -17.16
C LYS A 116 -7.75 -18.34 -16.73
N TRP A 117 -8.74 -17.88 -15.97
CA TRP A 117 -9.72 -18.77 -15.34
C TRP A 117 -11.02 -18.90 -16.12
N GLY A 118 -11.22 -18.09 -17.17
CA GLY A 118 -12.40 -18.15 -18.03
C GLY A 118 -13.69 -17.94 -17.24
N GLU A 119 -13.73 -16.87 -16.44
CA GLU A 119 -14.87 -16.48 -15.60
C GLU A 119 -15.24 -17.49 -14.49
N LYS A 120 -14.30 -18.36 -14.11
CA LYS A 120 -14.46 -19.27 -12.97
C LYS A 120 -13.70 -18.76 -11.74
N ILE A 121 -14.34 -18.86 -10.58
CA ILE A 121 -13.75 -18.41 -9.31
C ILE A 121 -12.93 -19.49 -8.60
N ASP A 122 -13.24 -20.78 -8.81
CA ASP A 122 -12.60 -21.91 -8.11
C ASP A 122 -11.05 -21.89 -8.07
N PRO A 123 -10.34 -21.46 -9.14
CA PRO A 123 -8.88 -21.43 -9.10
C PRO A 123 -8.29 -20.49 -8.03
N ILE A 124 -9.05 -19.51 -7.53
CA ILE A 124 -8.59 -18.58 -6.49
C ILE A 124 -8.19 -19.32 -5.21
N PHE A 125 -8.87 -20.41 -4.86
CA PHE A 125 -8.56 -21.16 -3.63
C PHE A 125 -7.21 -21.87 -3.69
N ASN A 126 -6.78 -22.26 -4.89
CA ASN A 126 -5.47 -22.86 -5.11
C ASN A 126 -4.39 -21.78 -5.20
N GLU A 127 -4.65 -20.68 -5.91
CA GLU A 127 -3.66 -19.61 -6.11
C GLU A 127 -3.47 -18.71 -4.87
N ALA A 128 -4.49 -18.61 -4.01
CA ALA A 128 -4.42 -17.84 -2.76
C ALA A 128 -4.03 -18.68 -1.53
N SER A 129 -3.76 -19.99 -1.69
CA SER A 129 -3.32 -20.82 -0.57
C SER A 129 -1.93 -20.36 -0.08
N ILE A 130 -1.79 -20.18 1.24
CA ILE A 130 -0.56 -19.78 1.92
C ILE A 130 0.19 -21.01 2.41
#